data_AF-V8I5J9-F1
#
_entry.id   AF-V8I5J9-F1
#
_cell.length_a   1.000
_cell.length_b   1.000
_cell.length_c   1.000
_cell.angle_alpha   90.00
_cell.angle_beta   90.00
_cell.angle_gamma   90.00
#
_symmetry.space_group_name_H-M   'P 1'
#
loop_
_entity.id
_entity.type
_entity.pdbx_description
1 polymer ?
#
loop_
_entity_poly.entity_id
_entity_poly.type
_entity_poly.pdbx_seq_one_letter_code
_entity_poly.pdbx_strand_id
1 'polypeptide(L)'
;MNYEDIRSRDMLAFALGIPIKQLTGLLYGVKIENCYTTFTISKKNGSERTISAPNKSLKYVQRKLARLLLKRYEEFLTEKNTKNRISHAFFKGKSIKTNALPHRNKRYVLNVDLQDFFDSIHFGRVHGFFKNNDFFKLPDVATVIAQLTCYEGVLPQGAPTSPIISNLICQILDYKIIELCQEYHLTYTRYADDLTFSTNEKNFDNNYQDFLDKLDKLVTRSGFKINAEKTHFQEYNRRQTVTGLSVNKKLNVKKDFYKHTRSMAHSLYKTGKFMINGKEGTLNQLEGRFSFINDLVKYNNRLEELPSLKLNSIEYKKNLQFTDGKEFEVKKNEQKQILDWKKNLSTLSIREKDYQKFIFYKYFIANTNITVVTEGKTDSRYIKAALRKYYAEYPELVTKEKDGFKYKINFLPRTKRMRYFFGFLSGGGSDQIQLFNYFINRDNHISRNYIKYFKEISEDVPLPQKPTVFLLDNEWEIKKPLHNIIKVLCNAQNLNDKDIIQKIHTDYLYHVDLNAFLMTLPVDNLSTKCEVEIENLFDLEKINTELIEPLHDGKKFDIKKEHGNDKSIGKEIFANTILTNYDSEIIDFSNFKPLLDKLSDISKDFTKYT
;
A
#
# COMPACT_ATOMS: atom_id res chain seq x y z
N MET A 1 3.74 24.86 -28.34
CA MET A 1 2.44 25.44 -28.69
C MET A 1 1.87 26.06 -27.45
N ASN A 2 1.56 27.36 -27.50
CA ASN A 2 0.89 28.05 -26.42
C ASN A 2 -0.61 27.71 -26.47
N TYR A 3 -1.31 27.76 -25.35
CA TYR A 3 -2.75 27.43 -25.31
C TYR A 3 -3.59 28.42 -26.14
N GLU A 4 -3.11 29.67 -26.26
CA GLU A 4 -3.69 30.73 -27.10
C GLU A 4 -3.67 30.42 -28.60
N ASP A 5 -2.83 29.47 -29.02
CA ASP A 5 -2.71 29.02 -30.40
C ASP A 5 -3.78 27.97 -30.74
N ILE A 6 -4.48 27.42 -29.74
CA ILE A 6 -5.50 26.39 -29.91
C ILE A 6 -6.84 27.05 -30.31
N ARG A 7 -6.88 27.56 -31.55
CA ARG A 7 -8.01 28.31 -32.11
C ARG A 7 -8.92 27.52 -33.05
N SER A 8 -8.63 26.23 -33.26
CA SER A 8 -9.40 25.37 -34.14
C SER A 8 -9.43 23.93 -33.66
N ARG A 9 -10.34 23.14 -34.22
CA ARG A 9 -10.42 21.68 -33.99
C ARG A 9 -9.11 20.98 -34.35
N ASP A 10 -8.46 21.42 -35.42
CA ASP A 10 -7.19 20.84 -35.89
C ASP A 10 -6.07 21.09 -34.87
N MET A 11 -5.98 22.32 -34.36
CA MET A 11 -5.03 22.67 -33.31
C MET A 11 -5.33 21.95 -32.00
N LEU A 12 -6.61 21.77 -31.65
CA LEU A 12 -6.99 20.98 -30.49
C LEU A 12 -6.58 19.51 -30.65
N ALA A 13 -6.84 18.89 -31.82
CA ALA A 13 -6.42 17.54 -32.11
C ALA A 13 -4.89 17.38 -32.01
N PHE A 14 -4.14 18.35 -32.57
CA PHE A 14 -2.69 18.41 -32.47
C PHE A 14 -2.22 18.52 -31.02
N ALA A 15 -2.79 19.42 -30.22
CA ALA A 15 -2.45 19.61 -28.80
C ALA A 15 -2.77 18.37 -27.96
N LEU A 16 -3.81 17.61 -28.30
CA LEU A 16 -4.15 16.34 -27.68
C LEU A 16 -3.26 15.18 -28.16
N GLY A 17 -2.49 15.37 -29.23
CA GLY A 17 -1.69 14.32 -29.87
C GLY A 17 -2.56 13.22 -30.46
N ILE A 18 -3.66 13.59 -31.13
CA ILE A 18 -4.59 12.66 -31.78
C ILE A 18 -4.82 13.05 -33.25
N PRO A 19 -5.12 12.09 -34.15
CA PRO A 19 -5.50 12.42 -35.51
C PRO A 19 -6.80 13.23 -35.55
N ILE A 20 -6.87 14.28 -36.37
CA ILE A 20 -8.11 15.06 -36.56
C ILE A 20 -9.29 14.18 -36.97
N LYS A 21 -9.07 13.16 -37.82
CA LYS A 21 -10.10 12.20 -38.22
C LYS A 21 -10.75 11.51 -37.03
N GLN A 22 -9.99 11.22 -35.97
CA GLN A 22 -10.55 10.62 -34.75
C GLN A 22 -11.46 11.61 -34.02
N LEU A 23 -11.06 12.88 -33.91
CA LEU A 23 -11.86 13.92 -33.27
C LEU A 23 -13.15 14.20 -34.05
N THR A 24 -13.05 14.38 -35.37
CA THR A 24 -14.19 14.61 -36.25
C THR A 24 -15.14 13.42 -36.28
N GLY A 25 -14.61 12.19 -36.29
CA GLY A 25 -15.40 10.96 -36.23
C GLY A 25 -16.22 10.83 -34.94
N LEU A 26 -15.66 11.25 -33.80
CA LEU A 26 -16.40 11.29 -32.52
C LEU A 26 -17.50 12.35 -32.51
N LEU A 27 -17.22 13.55 -33.04
CA LEU A 27 -18.16 14.68 -32.99
C LEU A 27 -19.31 14.55 -33.99
N TYR A 28 -19.04 14.11 -35.22
CA TYR A 28 -20.02 14.16 -36.31
C TYR A 28 -20.36 12.80 -36.94
N GLY A 29 -19.45 11.82 -36.82
CA GLY A 29 -19.67 10.48 -37.37
C GLY A 29 -20.51 9.62 -36.43
N VAL A 30 -19.87 9.12 -35.37
CA VAL A 30 -20.54 8.32 -34.32
C VAL A 30 -21.47 9.19 -33.48
N LYS A 31 -21.09 10.46 -33.28
CA LYS A 31 -21.67 11.42 -32.34
C LYS A 31 -21.46 11.04 -30.86
N ILE A 32 -21.38 12.04 -29.99
CA ILE A 32 -20.96 11.85 -28.59
C ILE A 32 -22.00 11.08 -27.78
N GLU A 33 -23.29 11.31 -28.06
CA GLU A 33 -24.41 10.61 -27.44
C GLU A 33 -24.31 9.08 -27.59
N ASN A 34 -23.78 8.59 -28.70
CA ASN A 34 -23.63 7.16 -28.95
C ASN A 34 -22.31 6.59 -28.39
N CYS A 35 -21.52 7.41 -27.68
CA CYS A 35 -20.23 7.03 -27.14
C CYS A 35 -20.26 6.67 -25.65
N TYR A 36 -21.42 6.59 -25.01
CA TYR A 36 -21.56 6.24 -23.60
C TYR A 36 -22.34 4.95 -23.38
N THR A 37 -22.06 4.29 -22.26
CA THR A 37 -22.82 3.16 -21.74
C THR A 37 -23.19 3.44 -20.30
N THR A 38 -24.48 3.34 -20.00
CA THR A 38 -25.04 3.65 -18.68
C THR A 38 -25.30 2.36 -17.89
N PHE A 39 -24.90 2.35 -16.62
CA PHE A 39 -25.16 1.25 -15.69
C PHE A 39 -25.28 1.78 -14.26
N THR A 40 -25.86 0.99 -13.36
CA THR A 40 -26.06 1.40 -11.96
C THR A 40 -25.12 0.69 -11.00
N ILE A 41 -24.76 1.38 -9.91
CA ILE A 41 -23.99 0.85 -8.79
C ILE A 41 -24.72 1.19 -7.49
N SER A 42 -24.84 0.24 -6.56
CA SER A 42 -25.41 0.51 -5.25
C SER A 42 -24.55 1.49 -4.43
N LYS A 43 -25.16 2.55 -3.91
CA LYS A 43 -24.59 3.43 -2.89
C LYS A 43 -24.56 2.71 -1.54
N LYS A 44 -23.80 3.29 -0.59
CA LYS A 44 -23.69 2.76 0.79
C LYS A 44 -25.02 2.71 1.54
N ASN A 45 -25.97 3.58 1.19
CA ASN A 45 -27.31 3.64 1.76
C ASN A 45 -28.33 2.79 0.97
N GLY A 46 -27.89 1.98 0.01
CA GLY A 46 -28.75 1.08 -0.77
C GLY A 46 -29.36 1.70 -2.03
N SER A 47 -29.42 3.03 -2.17
CA SER A 47 -29.93 3.65 -3.39
C SER A 47 -28.94 3.53 -4.55
N GLU A 48 -29.42 3.63 -5.79
CA GLU A 48 -28.59 3.44 -6.96
C GLU A 48 -27.83 4.72 -7.37
N ARG A 49 -26.66 4.54 -7.96
CA ARG A 49 -25.88 5.58 -8.65
C ARG A 49 -25.74 5.19 -10.10
N THR A 50 -26.32 5.99 -10.98
CA THR A 50 -26.13 5.91 -12.42
C THR A 50 -24.72 6.35 -12.79
N ILE A 51 -24.01 5.52 -13.54
CA ILE A 51 -22.68 5.79 -14.08
C ILE A 51 -22.79 5.72 -15.60
N SER A 52 -22.36 6.79 -16.27
CA SER A 52 -22.30 6.89 -17.73
C SER A 52 -20.82 6.83 -18.13
N ALA A 53 -20.37 5.67 -18.60
CA ALA A 53 -18.99 5.44 -18.96
C ALA A 53 -18.76 5.62 -20.46
N PRO A 54 -17.75 6.42 -20.88
CA PRO A 54 -17.41 6.58 -22.28
C PRO A 54 -16.76 5.30 -22.86
N ASN A 55 -17.00 5.05 -24.15
CA ASN A 55 -16.36 4.00 -24.91
C ASN A 55 -14.84 4.22 -25.02
N LYS A 56 -14.09 3.21 -25.49
CA LYS A 56 -12.62 3.26 -25.50
C LYS A 56 -12.05 4.48 -26.26
N SER A 57 -12.66 4.85 -27.39
CA SER A 57 -12.18 5.97 -28.23
C SER A 57 -12.40 7.32 -27.55
N LEU A 58 -13.63 7.61 -27.11
CA LEU A 58 -13.94 8.86 -26.42
C LEU A 58 -13.16 8.97 -25.10
N LYS A 59 -13.06 7.87 -24.34
CA LYS A 59 -12.28 7.80 -23.10
C LYS A 59 -10.81 8.14 -23.32
N TYR A 60 -10.23 7.72 -24.46
CA TYR A 60 -8.86 8.06 -24.80
C TYR A 60 -8.69 9.56 -25.03
N VAL A 61 -9.57 10.18 -25.84
CA VAL A 61 -9.57 11.62 -26.10
C VAL A 61 -9.81 12.42 -24.83
N GLN A 62 -10.80 12.04 -24.01
CA GLN A 62 -11.08 12.67 -22.72
C GLN A 62 -9.89 12.59 -21.75
N ARG A 63 -9.15 11.47 -21.71
CA ARG A 63 -7.92 11.38 -20.89
C ARG A 63 -6.84 12.34 -21.37
N LYS A 64 -6.68 12.52 -22.68
CA LYS A 64 -5.73 13.50 -23.23
C LYS A 64 -6.15 14.92 -22.88
N LEU A 65 -7.44 15.23 -23.02
CA LEU A 65 -7.99 16.53 -22.67
C LEU A 65 -7.86 16.83 -21.18
N ALA A 66 -8.21 15.88 -20.31
CA ALA A 66 -8.06 16.04 -18.87
C ALA A 66 -6.60 16.32 -18.45
N ARG A 67 -5.63 15.66 -19.10
CA ARG A 67 -4.19 15.92 -18.87
C ARG A 67 -3.78 17.30 -19.35
N LEU A 68 -4.24 17.72 -20.52
CA LEU A 68 -3.98 19.06 -21.07
C LEU A 68 -4.53 20.13 -20.12
N LEU A 69 -5.77 19.97 -19.66
CA LEU A 69 -6.41 20.91 -18.73
C LEU A 69 -5.70 20.95 -17.37
N LEU A 70 -5.32 19.79 -16.82
CA LEU A 70 -4.60 19.72 -15.56
C LEU A 70 -3.21 20.36 -15.67
N LYS A 71 -2.48 20.10 -16.76
CA LYS A 71 -1.17 20.69 -17.01
C LYS A 71 -1.26 22.21 -17.07
N ARG A 72 -2.21 22.76 -17.82
CA ARG A 72 -2.44 24.21 -17.87
C ARG A 72 -2.75 24.78 -16.49
N TYR A 73 -3.58 24.07 -15.71
CA TYR A 73 -3.92 24.49 -14.35
C TYR A 73 -2.71 24.51 -13.42
N GLU A 74 -1.82 23.53 -13.52
CA GLU A 74 -0.56 23.53 -12.75
C GLU A 74 0.35 24.69 -13.17
N GLU A 75 0.49 24.95 -14.48
CA GLU A 75 1.26 26.09 -15.02
C GLU A 75 0.75 27.42 -14.49
N PHE A 76 -0.57 27.62 -14.43
CA PHE A 76 -1.18 28.82 -13.84
C PHE A 76 -0.77 29.06 -12.39
N LEU A 77 -0.84 28.00 -11.58
CA LEU A 77 -0.55 28.09 -10.16
C LEU A 77 0.92 28.48 -9.98
N THR A 78 1.81 27.94 -10.83
CA THR A 78 3.22 28.33 -10.88
C THR A 78 3.40 29.78 -11.31
N GLU A 79 2.77 30.22 -12.41
CA GLU A 79 2.82 31.61 -12.91
C GLU A 79 2.37 32.63 -11.85
N LYS A 80 1.31 32.31 -11.10
CA LYS A 80 0.78 33.16 -10.03
C LYS A 80 1.46 32.96 -8.68
N ASN A 81 2.50 32.13 -8.60
CA ASN A 81 3.18 31.73 -7.37
C ASN A 81 2.21 31.35 -6.24
N THR A 82 1.15 30.62 -6.60
CA THR A 82 0.08 30.21 -5.69
C THR A 82 -0.05 28.69 -5.64
N LYS A 83 -0.79 28.19 -4.65
CA LYS A 83 -1.02 26.76 -4.47
C LYS A 83 -2.50 26.54 -4.21
N ASN A 84 -3.07 25.51 -4.84
CA ASN A 84 -4.42 25.08 -4.50
C ASN A 84 -4.45 24.55 -3.06
N ARG A 85 -5.02 25.33 -2.14
CA ARG A 85 -5.22 24.97 -0.72
C ARG A 85 -6.66 24.60 -0.40
N ILE A 86 -7.58 24.80 -1.35
CA ILE A 86 -9.02 24.76 -1.12
C ILE A 86 -9.62 23.47 -1.65
N SER A 87 -9.38 23.13 -2.92
CA SER A 87 -9.89 21.89 -3.49
C SER A 87 -8.90 20.74 -3.33
N HIS A 88 -9.36 19.62 -2.74
CA HIS A 88 -8.55 18.45 -2.44
C HIS A 88 -8.96 17.20 -3.23
N ALA A 89 -10.11 17.20 -3.91
CA ALA A 89 -10.50 16.08 -4.76
C ALA A 89 -9.78 16.13 -6.10
N PHE A 90 -9.42 14.95 -6.64
CA PHE A 90 -8.90 14.74 -8.00
C PHE A 90 -7.55 15.40 -8.34
N PHE A 91 -6.87 16.01 -7.38
CA PHE A 91 -5.53 16.57 -7.56
C PHE A 91 -4.43 15.65 -7.03
N LYS A 92 -3.32 15.55 -7.78
CA LYS A 92 -2.15 14.78 -7.35
C LYS A 92 -1.59 15.34 -6.04
N GLY A 93 -1.25 14.46 -5.10
CA GLY A 93 -0.76 14.86 -3.77
C GLY A 93 -1.85 15.34 -2.80
N LYS A 94 -3.10 15.43 -3.25
CA LYS A 94 -4.26 15.69 -2.39
C LYS A 94 -5.01 14.38 -2.09
N SER A 95 -5.70 14.36 -0.97
CA SER A 95 -6.46 13.21 -0.45
C SER A 95 -7.43 13.66 0.64
N ILE A 96 -8.30 12.73 1.07
CA ILE A 96 -9.15 12.90 2.25
C ILE A 96 -8.36 13.32 3.50
N LYS A 97 -7.10 12.87 3.65
CA LYS A 97 -6.23 13.28 4.77
C LYS A 97 -5.87 14.75 4.68
N THR A 98 -5.48 15.22 3.50
CA THR A 98 -5.14 16.63 3.29
C THR A 98 -6.36 17.55 3.40
N ASN A 99 -7.56 17.05 3.05
CA ASN A 99 -8.81 17.80 3.21
C ASN A 99 -9.21 17.90 4.68
N ALA A 100 -9.08 16.82 5.43
CA ALA A 100 -9.44 16.78 6.84
C ALA A 100 -8.45 17.54 7.75
N LEU A 101 -7.19 17.66 7.35
CA LEU A 101 -6.13 18.22 8.18
C LEU A 101 -6.39 19.67 8.67
N PRO A 102 -6.83 20.63 7.82
CA PRO A 102 -7.12 22.00 8.26
C PRO A 102 -8.24 22.11 9.30
N HIS A 103 -9.11 21.10 9.37
CA HIS A 103 -10.27 21.05 10.27
C HIS A 103 -9.99 20.27 11.56
N ARG A 104 -8.76 19.84 11.76
CA ARG A 104 -8.35 19.16 13.00
C ARG A 104 -8.33 20.13 14.17
N ASN A 105 -8.75 19.67 15.35
CA ASN A 105 -8.75 20.45 16.59
C ASN A 105 -9.60 21.73 16.53
N LYS A 106 -10.77 21.65 15.88
CA LYS A 106 -11.67 22.79 15.72
C LYS A 106 -12.85 22.68 16.69
N ARG A 107 -13.28 23.81 17.25
CA ARG A 107 -14.43 23.86 18.16
C ARG A 107 -15.71 23.45 17.46
N TYR A 108 -15.91 23.94 16.24
CA TYR A 108 -17.05 23.63 15.38
C TYR A 108 -16.57 23.19 13.99
N VAL A 109 -17.22 22.16 13.43
CA VAL A 109 -17.05 21.69 12.06
C VAL A 109 -18.42 21.58 11.40
N LEU A 110 -18.57 22.17 10.22
CA LEU A 110 -19.78 22.09 9.41
C LEU A 110 -19.44 21.44 8.08
N ASN A 111 -20.13 20.35 7.75
CA ASN A 111 -20.08 19.72 6.43
C ASN A 111 -21.36 20.03 5.67
N VAL A 112 -21.22 20.39 4.40
CA VAL A 112 -22.32 20.68 3.48
C VAL A 112 -22.05 19.91 2.19
N ASP A 113 -23.02 19.15 1.70
CA ASP A 113 -22.93 18.37 0.44
C ASP A 113 -23.75 19.08 -0.64
N LEU A 114 -23.25 19.09 -1.88
CA LEU A 114 -23.98 19.65 -3.02
C LEU A 114 -24.84 18.56 -3.69
N GLN A 115 -26.12 18.83 -3.84
CA GLN A 115 -27.05 17.95 -4.55
C GLN A 115 -26.71 17.88 -6.05
N ASP A 116 -26.79 16.67 -6.63
CA ASP A 116 -26.66 16.41 -8.06
C ASP A 116 -25.47 17.16 -8.71
N PHE A 117 -24.31 17.07 -8.04
CA PHE A 117 -23.16 17.94 -8.28
C PHE A 117 -22.68 17.96 -9.73
N PHE A 118 -22.54 16.79 -10.36
CA PHE A 118 -22.12 16.71 -11.76
C PHE A 118 -23.22 17.16 -12.72
N ASP A 119 -24.48 16.83 -12.41
CA ASP A 119 -25.64 17.15 -13.25
C ASP A 119 -25.95 18.66 -13.22
N SER A 120 -25.61 19.33 -12.12
CA SER A 120 -25.66 20.79 -11.98
C SER A 120 -24.66 21.53 -12.89
N ILE A 121 -23.71 20.80 -13.49
CA ILE A 121 -22.71 21.34 -14.42
C ILE A 121 -23.12 20.98 -15.84
N HIS A 122 -24.02 21.79 -16.40
CA HIS A 122 -24.53 21.61 -17.75
C HIS A 122 -23.58 22.18 -18.83
N PHE A 123 -23.84 21.78 -20.08
CA PHE A 123 -23.09 22.15 -21.29
C PHE A 123 -22.79 23.65 -21.37
N GLY A 124 -23.81 24.48 -21.13
CA GLY A 124 -23.68 25.94 -21.13
C GLY A 124 -22.65 26.47 -20.12
N ARG A 125 -22.51 25.85 -18.95
CA ARG A 125 -21.52 26.25 -17.94
C ARG A 125 -20.11 25.86 -18.37
N VAL A 126 -19.95 24.66 -18.94
CA VAL A 126 -18.65 24.21 -19.46
C VAL A 126 -18.21 25.11 -20.62
N HIS A 127 -19.11 25.33 -21.59
CA HIS A 127 -18.86 26.22 -22.71
C HIS A 127 -18.57 27.65 -22.23
N GLY A 128 -19.42 28.22 -21.38
CA GLY A 128 -19.26 29.58 -20.86
C GLY A 128 -17.96 29.76 -20.06
N PHE A 129 -17.56 28.75 -19.29
CA PHE A 129 -16.26 28.75 -18.61
C PHE A 129 -15.12 28.86 -19.61
N PHE A 130 -14.99 27.93 -20.57
CA PHE A 130 -13.87 27.97 -21.51
C PHE A 130 -13.92 29.14 -22.49
N LYS A 131 -15.12 29.66 -22.80
CA LYS A 131 -15.30 30.84 -23.64
C LYS A 131 -14.78 32.12 -23.00
N ASN A 132 -15.01 32.29 -21.70
CA ASN A 132 -14.74 33.55 -21.00
C ASN A 132 -13.55 33.46 -20.04
N ASN A 133 -12.87 32.32 -19.94
CA ASN A 133 -11.77 32.14 -19.00
C ASN A 133 -10.44 32.61 -19.59
N ASP A 134 -9.97 33.75 -19.10
CA ASP A 134 -8.69 34.39 -19.50
C ASP A 134 -7.45 33.57 -19.14
N PHE A 135 -7.60 32.54 -18.31
CA PHE A 135 -6.51 31.69 -17.90
C PHE A 135 -6.24 30.58 -18.94
N PHE A 136 -7.28 29.84 -19.36
CA PHE A 136 -7.12 28.79 -20.37
C PHE A 136 -6.98 29.38 -21.78
N LYS A 137 -7.68 30.49 -22.08
CA LYS A 137 -7.67 31.15 -23.40
C LYS A 137 -8.02 30.19 -24.53
N LEU A 138 -9.09 29.40 -24.34
CA LEU A 138 -9.60 28.41 -25.31
C LEU A 138 -11.00 28.78 -25.86
N PRO A 139 -11.28 30.05 -26.24
CA PRO A 139 -12.63 30.44 -26.60
C PRO A 139 -13.15 29.76 -27.87
N ASP A 140 -12.30 29.61 -28.89
CA ASP A 140 -12.69 29.09 -30.20
C ASP A 140 -12.98 27.57 -30.17
N VAL A 141 -12.50 26.87 -29.15
CA VAL A 141 -12.71 25.43 -28.96
C VAL A 141 -13.61 25.09 -27.78
N ALA A 142 -14.19 26.10 -27.12
CA ALA A 142 -15.06 25.92 -25.96
C ALA A 142 -16.26 25.00 -26.26
N THR A 143 -16.89 25.15 -27.44
CA THR A 143 -17.99 24.29 -27.90
C THR A 143 -17.54 22.84 -28.05
N VAL A 144 -16.36 22.62 -28.63
CA VAL A 144 -15.82 21.28 -28.85
C VAL A 144 -15.49 20.63 -27.52
N ILE A 145 -14.91 21.37 -26.58
CA ILE A 145 -14.65 20.88 -25.21
C ILE A 145 -15.96 20.50 -24.53
N ALA A 146 -16.99 21.35 -24.59
CA ALA A 146 -18.30 21.04 -24.00
C ALA A 146 -18.94 19.80 -24.65
N GLN A 147 -18.87 19.65 -25.98
CA GLN A 147 -19.35 18.46 -26.69
C GLN A 147 -18.59 17.20 -26.27
N LEU A 148 -17.26 17.25 -26.16
CA LEU A 148 -16.46 16.09 -25.77
C LEU A 148 -16.68 15.65 -24.32
N THR A 149 -17.20 16.53 -23.46
CA THR A 149 -17.15 16.34 -22.01
C THR A 149 -18.52 16.20 -21.37
N CYS A 150 -19.58 16.72 -22.01
CA CYS A 150 -20.95 16.55 -21.57
C CYS A 150 -21.63 15.39 -22.30
N TYR A 151 -22.51 14.70 -21.58
CA TYR A 151 -23.41 13.67 -22.08
C TYR A 151 -24.82 14.02 -21.58
N GLU A 152 -25.82 13.94 -22.45
CA GLU A 152 -27.20 14.38 -22.14
C GLU A 152 -27.25 15.80 -21.55
N GLY A 153 -26.36 16.68 -22.03
CA GLY A 153 -26.30 18.08 -21.63
C GLY A 153 -25.58 18.36 -20.31
N VAL A 154 -25.05 17.36 -19.59
CA VAL A 154 -24.38 17.54 -18.29
C VAL A 154 -23.05 16.79 -18.20
N LEU A 155 -22.23 17.05 -17.18
CA LEU A 155 -21.03 16.25 -16.95
C LEU A 155 -21.40 14.83 -16.47
N PRO A 156 -21.00 13.76 -17.18
CA PRO A 156 -21.35 12.41 -16.78
C PRO A 156 -20.45 11.90 -15.64
N GLN A 157 -21.05 11.14 -14.72
CA GLN A 157 -20.32 10.34 -13.74
C GLN A 157 -19.68 9.15 -14.45
N GLY A 158 -18.36 9.20 -14.68
CA GLY A 158 -17.61 8.14 -15.37
C GLY A 158 -16.64 8.63 -16.44
N ALA A 159 -16.82 9.86 -16.93
CA ALA A 159 -15.89 10.46 -17.88
C ALA A 159 -14.58 10.91 -17.19
N PRO A 160 -13.40 10.68 -17.80
CA PRO A 160 -12.11 11.15 -17.29
C PRO A 160 -11.98 12.67 -17.13
N THR A 161 -12.79 13.46 -17.84
CA THR A 161 -12.75 14.93 -17.85
C THR A 161 -13.61 15.57 -16.76
N SER A 162 -14.72 14.92 -16.36
CA SER A 162 -15.64 15.47 -15.36
C SER A 162 -14.96 15.90 -14.06
N PRO A 163 -13.98 15.15 -13.50
CA PRO A 163 -13.30 15.54 -12.26
C PRO A 163 -12.52 16.86 -12.33
N ILE A 164 -11.81 17.12 -13.44
CA ILE A 164 -11.04 18.36 -13.59
C ILE A 164 -11.96 19.52 -13.93
N ILE A 165 -12.94 19.33 -14.82
CA ILE A 165 -13.86 20.39 -15.23
C ILE A 165 -14.73 20.85 -14.07
N SER A 166 -15.24 19.93 -13.25
CA SER A 166 -16.02 20.31 -12.06
C SER A 166 -15.18 21.13 -11.09
N ASN A 167 -13.92 20.75 -10.86
CA ASN A 167 -13.01 21.52 -10.03
C ASN A 167 -12.73 22.92 -10.58
N LEU A 168 -12.55 23.07 -11.89
CA LEU A 168 -12.31 24.37 -12.53
C LEU A 168 -13.52 25.30 -12.40
N ILE A 169 -14.73 24.79 -12.66
CA ILE A 169 -15.97 25.56 -12.54
C ILE A 169 -16.22 25.96 -11.08
N CYS A 170 -15.98 25.06 -10.14
CA CYS A 170 -16.15 25.35 -8.71
C CYS A 170 -15.15 26.36 -8.15
N GLN A 171 -14.08 26.75 -8.86
CA GLN A 171 -13.18 27.82 -8.37
C GLN A 171 -13.92 29.15 -8.20
N ILE A 172 -14.90 29.43 -9.06
CA ILE A 172 -15.74 30.63 -8.98
C ILE A 172 -16.59 30.58 -7.70
N LEU A 173 -17.15 29.41 -7.38
CA LEU A 173 -17.88 29.17 -6.14
C LEU A 173 -16.95 29.30 -4.93
N ASP A 174 -15.78 28.65 -4.98
CA ASP A 174 -14.80 28.64 -3.90
C ASP A 174 -14.35 30.05 -3.52
N TYR A 175 -14.09 30.91 -4.50
CA TYR A 175 -13.70 32.30 -4.27
C TYR A 175 -14.76 33.05 -3.44
N LYS A 176 -16.02 32.97 -3.85
CA LYS A 176 -17.14 33.63 -3.15
C LYS A 176 -17.36 33.05 -1.75
N ILE A 177 -17.22 31.73 -1.59
CA ILE A 177 -17.34 31.07 -0.29
C ILE A 177 -16.22 31.53 0.66
N ILE A 178 -15.00 31.73 0.16
CA ILE A 178 -13.88 32.22 0.96
C ILE A 178 -14.16 33.64 1.48
N GLU A 179 -14.70 34.52 0.64
CA GLU A 179 -15.12 35.87 1.05
C GLU A 179 -16.15 35.79 2.18
N LEU A 180 -17.18 34.96 2.04
CA LEU A 180 -18.16 34.73 3.12
C LEU A 180 -17.51 34.17 4.39
N CYS A 181 -16.56 33.24 4.25
CA CYS A 181 -15.86 32.64 5.38
C CYS A 181 -15.02 33.64 6.19
N GLN A 182 -14.55 34.73 5.57
CA GLN A 182 -13.81 35.79 6.27
C GLN A 182 -14.68 36.49 7.31
N GLU A 183 -15.95 36.76 6.99
CA GLU A 183 -16.93 37.39 7.90
C GLU A 183 -17.12 36.60 9.20
N TYR A 184 -17.07 35.26 9.13
CA TYR A 184 -17.29 34.36 10.28
C TYR A 184 -16.02 33.66 10.79
N HIS A 185 -14.86 34.05 10.25
CA HIS A 185 -13.54 33.50 10.62
C HIS A 185 -13.46 31.98 10.46
N LEU A 186 -14.03 31.46 9.37
CA LEU A 186 -14.08 30.04 9.05
C LEU A 186 -12.89 29.60 8.20
N THR A 187 -12.35 28.42 8.51
CA THR A 187 -11.47 27.67 7.60
C THR A 187 -12.35 26.87 6.64
N TYR A 188 -12.11 26.98 5.34
CA TYR A 188 -12.87 26.29 4.29
C TYR A 188 -11.97 25.37 3.45
N THR A 189 -12.46 24.16 3.17
CA THR A 189 -11.93 23.26 2.14
C THR A 189 -13.05 22.55 1.38
N ARG A 190 -12.76 22.05 0.19
CA ARG A 190 -13.70 21.30 -0.66
C ARG A 190 -13.10 19.99 -1.15
N TYR A 191 -13.88 18.92 -1.06
CA TYR A 191 -13.57 17.62 -1.64
C TYR A 191 -14.69 17.23 -2.61
N ALA A 192 -14.54 17.61 -3.88
CA ALA A 192 -15.57 17.46 -4.90
C ALA A 192 -16.84 18.24 -4.51
N ASP A 193 -17.93 17.54 -4.19
CA ASP A 193 -19.23 18.02 -3.72
C ASP A 193 -19.28 18.29 -2.21
N ASP A 194 -18.36 17.70 -1.42
CA ASP A 194 -18.27 17.92 0.02
C ASP A 194 -17.57 19.25 0.34
N LEU A 195 -18.32 20.22 0.86
CA LEU A 195 -17.82 21.47 1.43
C LEU A 195 -17.58 21.28 2.94
N THR A 196 -16.44 21.73 3.45
CA THR A 196 -16.12 21.65 4.88
C THR A 196 -15.70 23.00 5.42
N PHE A 197 -16.36 23.41 6.49
CA PHE A 197 -16.11 24.65 7.23
C PHE A 197 -15.72 24.30 8.66
N SER A 198 -14.88 25.12 9.30
CA SER A 198 -14.57 24.94 10.71
C SER A 198 -14.04 26.20 11.35
N THR A 199 -14.31 26.39 12.64
CA THR A 199 -13.80 27.53 13.41
C THR A 199 -13.52 27.17 14.86
N ASN A 200 -12.73 28.01 15.52
CA ASN A 200 -12.54 28.03 16.98
C ASN A 200 -13.26 29.20 17.65
N GLU A 201 -13.97 30.04 16.88
CA GLU A 201 -14.80 31.12 17.41
C GLU A 201 -15.80 30.57 18.41
N LYS A 202 -15.87 31.20 19.60
CA LYS A 202 -16.61 30.63 20.72
C LYS A 202 -18.11 30.61 20.51
N ASN A 203 -18.63 31.62 19.81
CA ASN A 203 -20.05 31.90 19.66
C ASN A 203 -20.55 31.64 18.23
N PHE A 204 -19.84 30.83 17.44
CA PHE A 204 -20.25 30.55 16.06
C PHE A 204 -21.58 29.79 15.97
N ASP A 205 -21.94 29.03 17.00
CA ASP A 205 -23.25 28.39 17.15
C ASP A 205 -24.41 29.39 17.08
N ASN A 206 -24.24 30.61 17.62
CA ASN A 206 -25.26 31.67 17.50
C ASN A 206 -25.36 32.22 16.08
N ASN A 207 -24.25 32.18 15.32
CA ASN A 207 -24.16 32.71 13.96
C ASN A 207 -24.32 31.62 12.89
N TYR A 208 -24.52 30.36 13.30
CA TYR A 208 -24.52 29.21 12.39
C TYR A 208 -25.65 29.30 11.36
N GLN A 209 -26.86 29.63 11.80
CA GLN A 209 -28.02 29.70 10.90
C GLN A 209 -27.88 30.85 9.89
N ASP A 210 -27.43 32.02 10.33
CA ASP A 210 -27.17 33.17 9.46
C ASP A 210 -26.08 32.86 8.41
N PHE A 211 -24.98 32.21 8.83
CA PHE A 211 -23.97 31.72 7.89
C PHE A 211 -24.54 30.72 6.88
N LEU A 212 -25.34 29.75 7.34
CA LEU A 212 -25.93 28.72 6.48
C LEU A 212 -26.89 29.34 5.46
N ASP A 213 -27.71 30.31 5.86
CA ASP A 213 -28.66 30.99 4.97
C ASP A 213 -27.93 31.84 3.91
N LYS A 214 -26.85 32.54 4.30
CA LYS A 214 -26.00 33.26 3.34
C LYS A 214 -25.28 32.31 2.39
N LEU A 215 -24.79 31.18 2.91
CA LEU A 215 -24.16 30.14 2.10
C LEU A 215 -25.14 29.54 1.09
N ASP A 216 -26.38 29.21 1.51
CA ASP A 216 -27.40 28.65 0.62
C ASP A 216 -27.77 29.61 -0.52
N LYS A 217 -27.96 30.90 -0.21
CA LYS A 217 -28.17 31.94 -1.23
C LYS A 217 -27.01 32.02 -2.22
N LEU A 218 -25.77 31.95 -1.72
CA LEU A 218 -24.55 32.02 -2.54
C LEU A 218 -24.41 30.79 -3.44
N VAL A 219 -24.63 29.59 -2.90
CA VAL A 219 -24.58 28.31 -3.60
C VAL A 219 -25.66 28.26 -4.70
N THR A 220 -26.88 28.65 -4.36
CA THR A 220 -28.02 28.76 -5.29
C THR A 220 -27.74 29.72 -6.43
N ARG A 221 -27.24 30.93 -6.14
CA ARG A 221 -26.82 31.91 -7.17
C ARG A 221 -25.68 31.40 -8.05
N SER A 222 -24.90 30.45 -7.57
CA SER A 222 -23.80 29.82 -8.32
C SER A 222 -24.26 28.59 -9.11
N GLY A 223 -25.56 28.32 -9.18
CA GLY A 223 -26.15 27.23 -9.95
C GLY A 223 -25.92 25.85 -9.31
N PHE A 224 -25.87 25.78 -7.99
CA PHE A 224 -25.81 24.54 -7.22
C PHE A 224 -26.88 24.55 -6.14
N LYS A 225 -27.13 23.42 -5.51
CA LYS A 225 -28.09 23.31 -4.41
C LYS A 225 -27.48 22.56 -3.23
N ILE A 226 -27.73 23.02 -2.01
CA ILE A 226 -27.31 22.33 -0.79
C ILE A 226 -28.22 21.11 -0.55
N ASN A 227 -27.61 19.99 -0.18
CA ASN A 227 -28.31 18.82 0.34
C ASN A 227 -28.50 18.97 1.86
N ALA A 228 -29.69 19.39 2.28
CA ALA A 228 -30.02 19.60 3.70
C ALA A 228 -29.85 18.32 4.55
N GLU A 229 -30.19 17.15 4.03
CA GLU A 229 -30.10 15.87 4.78
C GLU A 229 -28.66 15.47 5.09
N LYS A 230 -27.71 15.91 4.25
CA LYS A 230 -26.27 15.65 4.42
C LYS A 230 -25.51 16.84 4.99
N THR A 231 -26.20 17.89 5.39
CA THR A 231 -25.59 19.02 6.11
C THR A 231 -25.45 18.65 7.58
N HIS A 232 -24.24 18.75 8.11
CA HIS A 232 -23.91 18.29 9.46
C HIS A 232 -23.06 19.31 10.23
N PHE A 233 -23.66 19.95 11.21
CA PHE A 233 -22.98 20.78 12.20
C PHE A 233 -22.50 19.93 13.39
N GLN A 234 -21.21 20.03 13.73
CA GLN A 234 -20.54 19.14 14.67
C GLN A 234 -19.68 19.91 15.67
N GLU A 235 -20.03 19.78 16.95
CA GLU A 235 -19.28 20.36 18.08
C GLU A 235 -18.10 19.48 18.51
N TYR A 236 -17.09 20.10 19.14
CA TYR A 236 -15.87 19.43 19.60
C TYR A 236 -16.11 18.35 20.67
N ASN A 237 -17.15 18.48 21.50
CA ASN A 237 -17.55 17.49 22.51
C ASN A 237 -18.19 16.23 21.88
N ARG A 238 -18.61 16.30 20.61
CA ARG A 238 -19.12 15.18 19.81
C ARG A 238 -18.06 14.76 18.80
N ARG A 239 -18.28 13.61 18.16
CA ARG A 239 -17.38 13.15 17.09
C ARG A 239 -17.53 14.09 15.88
N GLN A 240 -16.44 14.78 15.54
CA GLN A 240 -16.31 15.55 14.31
C GLN A 240 -15.69 14.68 13.23
N THR A 241 -16.24 14.74 12.02
CA THR A 241 -15.77 13.99 10.85
C THR A 241 -15.67 14.86 9.62
N VAL A 242 -14.61 14.66 8.83
CA VAL A 242 -14.41 15.31 7.53
C VAL A 242 -14.00 14.24 6.54
N THR A 243 -14.69 14.12 5.40
CA THR A 243 -14.42 13.10 4.37
C THR A 243 -14.30 11.67 4.94
N GLY A 244 -15.10 11.37 5.97
CA GLY A 244 -15.13 10.09 6.67
C GLY A 244 -14.04 9.86 7.73
N LEU A 245 -13.12 10.80 7.93
CA LEU A 245 -12.09 10.77 8.98
C LEU A 245 -12.53 11.55 10.21
N SER A 246 -12.28 11.04 11.41
CA SER A 246 -12.44 11.82 12.65
C SER A 246 -11.33 12.86 12.78
N VAL A 247 -11.68 14.07 13.21
CA VAL A 247 -10.77 15.23 13.23
C VAL A 247 -10.63 15.92 14.59
N ASN A 248 -11.34 15.46 15.64
CA ASN A 248 -11.34 16.11 16.96
C ASN A 248 -9.94 16.40 17.53
N LYS A 249 -9.02 15.42 17.41
CA LYS A 249 -7.66 15.48 17.97
C LYS A 249 -6.57 15.11 16.97
N LYS A 250 -6.72 13.94 16.36
CA LYS A 250 -5.86 13.37 15.32
C LYS A 250 -6.74 12.94 14.15
N LEU A 251 -6.17 12.87 12.96
CA LEU A 251 -6.88 12.28 11.82
C LEU A 251 -6.99 10.78 12.02
N ASN A 252 -8.20 10.26 12.23
CA ASN A 252 -8.39 8.84 12.54
C ASN A 252 -9.58 8.25 11.80
N VAL A 253 -9.63 6.93 11.68
CA VAL A 253 -10.86 6.26 11.28
C VAL A 253 -11.93 6.44 12.36
N LYS A 254 -13.21 6.33 11.99
CA LYS A 254 -14.30 6.20 12.97
C LYS A 254 -14.01 5.02 13.92
N LYS A 255 -14.30 5.19 15.22
CA LYS A 255 -14.09 4.15 16.25
C LYS A 255 -14.74 2.82 15.85
N ASP A 256 -15.93 2.89 15.27
CA ASP A 256 -16.70 1.73 14.83
C ASP A 256 -15.97 0.99 13.70
N PHE A 257 -15.40 1.70 12.72
CA PHE A 257 -14.63 1.06 11.64
C PHE A 257 -13.49 0.22 12.20
N TYR A 258 -12.74 0.75 13.18
CA TYR A 258 -11.65 0.03 13.82
C TYR A 258 -12.14 -1.17 14.64
N LYS A 259 -13.20 -1.01 15.44
CA LYS A 259 -13.81 -2.10 16.22
C LYS A 259 -14.27 -3.24 15.30
N HIS A 260 -14.97 -2.91 14.21
CA HIS A 260 -15.40 -3.91 13.22
C HIS A 260 -14.20 -4.60 12.57
N THR A 261 -13.13 -3.87 12.20
CA THR A 261 -11.91 -4.51 11.66
C THR A 261 -11.28 -5.48 12.66
N ARG A 262 -11.20 -5.11 13.94
CA ARG A 262 -10.69 -6.00 14.99
C ARG A 262 -11.58 -7.22 15.21
N SER A 263 -12.90 -7.03 15.20
CA SER A 263 -13.87 -8.12 15.31
C SER A 263 -13.75 -9.08 14.14
N MET A 264 -13.66 -8.57 12.90
CA MET A 264 -13.41 -9.38 11.70
C MET A 264 -12.12 -10.19 11.81
N ALA A 265 -11.04 -9.56 12.25
CA ALA A 265 -9.76 -10.24 12.46
C ALA A 265 -9.86 -11.31 13.54
N HIS A 266 -10.53 -11.03 14.65
CA HIS A 266 -10.75 -12.00 15.71
C HIS A 266 -11.59 -13.20 15.25
N SER A 267 -12.69 -12.97 14.51
CA SER A 267 -13.49 -14.05 13.91
C SER A 267 -12.67 -14.90 12.94
N LEU A 268 -11.87 -14.24 12.09
CA LEU A 268 -10.94 -14.94 11.19
C LEU A 268 -9.98 -15.82 11.98
N TYR A 269 -9.38 -15.31 13.06
CA TYR A 269 -8.42 -16.07 13.86
C TYR A 269 -9.06 -17.28 14.54
N LYS A 270 -10.33 -17.19 14.95
CA LYS A 270 -11.06 -18.27 15.65
C LYS A 270 -11.75 -19.28 14.72
N THR A 271 -12.15 -18.88 13.53
CA THR A 271 -13.05 -19.70 12.68
C THR A 271 -12.54 -19.90 11.26
N GLY A 272 -11.40 -19.29 10.90
CA GLY A 272 -10.87 -19.30 9.53
C GLY A 272 -11.62 -18.37 8.56
N LYS A 273 -12.74 -17.77 8.98
CA LYS A 273 -13.58 -16.91 8.14
C LYS A 273 -14.13 -15.70 8.88
N PHE A 274 -14.60 -14.72 8.13
CA PHE A 274 -15.28 -13.54 8.65
C PHE A 274 -16.20 -12.94 7.59
N MET A 275 -17.14 -12.08 8.00
CA MET A 275 -18.13 -11.50 7.10
C MET A 275 -17.88 -10.01 6.84
N ILE A 276 -18.07 -9.58 5.60
CA ILE A 276 -18.19 -8.17 5.20
C ILE A 276 -19.50 -8.03 4.42
N ASN A 277 -20.41 -7.16 4.89
CA ASN A 277 -21.68 -6.87 4.22
C ASN A 277 -22.48 -8.13 3.84
N GLY A 278 -22.58 -9.10 4.76
CA GLY A 278 -23.34 -10.34 4.56
C GLY A 278 -22.67 -11.39 3.66
N LYS A 279 -21.45 -11.15 3.16
CA LYS A 279 -20.66 -12.11 2.38
C LYS A 279 -19.37 -12.46 3.10
N GLU A 280 -18.83 -13.64 2.81
CA GLU A 280 -17.52 -14.04 3.33
C GLU A 280 -16.42 -13.10 2.81
N GLY A 281 -15.60 -12.61 3.73
CA GLY A 281 -14.52 -11.66 3.45
C GLY A 281 -13.22 -12.37 3.10
N THR A 282 -12.40 -11.71 2.30
CA THR A 282 -11.07 -12.19 1.91
C THR A 282 -9.97 -11.56 2.76
N LEU A 283 -8.83 -12.25 2.93
CA LEU A 283 -7.65 -11.70 3.61
C LEU A 283 -7.22 -10.35 3.04
N ASN A 284 -7.30 -10.16 1.72
CA ASN A 284 -6.95 -8.89 1.06
C ASN A 284 -7.88 -7.74 1.46
N GLN A 285 -9.18 -8.01 1.63
CA GLN A 285 -10.12 -6.99 2.10
C GLN A 285 -9.80 -6.58 3.55
N LEU A 286 -9.51 -7.55 4.43
CA LEU A 286 -9.15 -7.24 5.82
C LEU A 286 -7.80 -6.52 5.92
N GLU A 287 -6.81 -6.94 5.13
CA GLU A 287 -5.53 -6.26 5.00
C GLU A 287 -5.69 -4.82 4.52
N GLY A 288 -6.58 -4.57 3.55
CA GLY A 288 -6.91 -3.23 3.08
C GLY A 288 -7.44 -2.33 4.21
N ARG A 289 -8.30 -2.88 5.09
CA ARG A 289 -8.83 -2.15 6.26
C ARG A 289 -7.72 -1.81 7.26
N PHE A 290 -6.87 -2.77 7.61
CA PHE A 290 -5.73 -2.52 8.49
C PHE A 290 -4.73 -1.55 7.87
N SER A 291 -4.45 -1.68 6.57
CA SER A 291 -3.55 -0.78 5.84
C SER A 291 -4.07 0.65 5.86
N PHE A 292 -5.38 0.87 5.70
CA PHE A 292 -5.98 2.19 5.80
C PHE A 292 -5.85 2.80 7.21
N ILE A 293 -6.07 1.99 8.25
CA ILE A 293 -5.86 2.42 9.65
C ILE A 293 -4.39 2.82 9.87
N ASN A 294 -3.46 1.97 9.42
CA ASN A 294 -2.02 2.19 9.57
C ASN A 294 -1.52 3.41 8.79
N ASP A 295 -2.08 3.67 7.60
CA ASP A 295 -1.76 4.86 6.81
C ASP A 295 -2.10 6.15 7.56
N LEU A 296 -3.20 6.18 8.32
CA LEU A 296 -3.55 7.31 9.18
C LEU A 296 -2.66 7.41 10.42
N VAL A 297 -2.29 6.28 11.03
CA VAL A 297 -1.32 6.29 12.15
C VAL A 297 0.00 6.89 11.68
N LYS A 298 0.56 6.38 10.57
CA LYS A 298 1.79 6.91 9.96
C LYS A 298 1.66 8.38 9.56
N TYR A 299 0.51 8.81 9.05
CA TYR A 299 0.28 10.20 8.69
C TYR A 299 0.33 11.12 9.92
N ASN A 300 -0.28 10.74 11.04
CA ASN A 300 -0.20 11.53 12.27
C ASN A 300 1.22 11.57 12.83
N ASN A 301 1.95 10.45 12.82
CA ASN A 301 3.33 10.39 13.30
C ASN A 301 4.23 11.37 12.52
N ARG A 302 4.10 11.42 11.19
CA ARG A 302 4.83 12.37 10.34
C ARG A 302 4.50 13.84 10.64
N LEU A 303 3.23 14.13 10.95
CA LEU A 303 2.84 15.50 11.31
C LEU A 303 3.50 15.94 12.63
N GLU A 304 3.74 15.02 13.55
CA GLU A 304 4.39 15.29 14.83
C GLU A 304 5.91 15.53 14.68
N GLU A 305 6.54 15.00 13.61
CA GLU A 305 7.96 15.20 13.28
C GLU A 305 8.28 16.61 12.74
N LEU A 306 7.30 17.37 12.24
CA LEU A 306 7.50 18.73 11.73
C LEU A 306 7.78 19.72 12.90
N PRO A 307 8.97 20.36 12.97
CA PRO A 307 9.34 21.26 14.07
C PRO A 307 8.37 22.41 14.33
N SER A 308 7.62 22.82 13.30
CA SER A 308 6.63 23.89 13.35
C SER A 308 5.40 23.63 14.23
N LEU A 309 5.23 22.41 14.77
CA LEU A 309 4.16 22.08 15.72
C LEU A 309 4.63 21.95 17.17
N LYS A 310 5.94 22.12 17.47
CA LYS A 310 6.49 22.09 18.83
C LYS A 310 6.01 23.24 19.74
N LEU A 311 5.35 24.27 19.17
CA LEU A 311 4.95 25.49 19.87
C LEU A 311 3.57 25.45 20.55
N ASN A 312 2.80 24.35 20.48
CA ASN A 312 1.46 24.30 21.11
C ASN A 312 1.41 23.39 22.35
N SER A 313 1.36 24.08 23.51
CA SER A 313 1.11 23.70 24.94
C SER A 313 1.44 22.30 25.50
N ILE A 314 1.86 22.28 26.77
CA ILE A 314 2.21 21.08 27.56
C ILE A 314 1.02 20.11 27.71
N GLU A 315 -0.21 20.63 27.78
CA GLU A 315 -1.43 19.83 27.90
C GLU A 315 -1.75 19.04 26.61
N TYR A 316 -1.28 19.53 25.46
CA TYR A 316 -1.38 18.87 24.17
C TYR A 316 -0.49 17.62 24.05
N LYS A 317 0.66 17.61 24.73
CA LYS A 317 1.63 16.51 24.70
C LYS A 317 1.18 15.27 25.48
N LYS A 318 0.34 15.43 26.50
CA LYS A 318 -0.08 14.34 27.40
C LYS A 318 -0.93 13.24 26.74
N ASN A 319 -1.51 13.51 25.56
CA ASN A 319 -2.41 12.58 24.87
C ASN A 319 -1.78 11.90 23.64
N LEU A 320 -0.46 12.05 23.46
CA LEU A 320 0.29 11.50 22.33
C LEU A 320 1.04 10.25 22.82
N GLN A 321 0.44 9.06 22.66
CA GLN A 321 1.24 7.83 22.71
C GLN A 321 2.19 7.85 21.52
N PHE A 322 3.47 8.08 21.81
CA PHE A 322 4.55 8.19 20.84
C PHE A 322 4.79 6.86 20.13
N THR A 323 4.84 6.91 18.80
CA THR A 323 5.90 6.20 18.07
C THR A 323 6.91 7.26 17.71
N ASP A 324 8.18 7.09 18.08
CA ASP A 324 9.25 7.89 17.49
C ASP A 324 9.35 7.51 16.01
N GLY A 325 8.47 8.09 15.20
CA GLY A 325 8.63 8.14 13.77
C GLY A 325 9.93 8.88 13.53
N LYS A 326 10.94 8.16 13.06
CA LYS A 326 11.90 8.77 12.16
C LYS A 326 11.45 8.34 10.78
N GLU A 327 11.18 9.31 9.92
CA GLU A 327 11.08 9.09 8.48
C GLU A 327 12.12 8.06 8.00
N PHE A 328 11.65 7.09 7.23
CA PHE A 328 12.53 6.23 6.45
C PHE A 328 13.17 7.11 5.37
N GLU A 329 14.41 7.54 5.67
CA GLU A 329 15.33 8.40 4.91
C GLU A 329 15.00 9.90 4.86
N VAL A 330 15.77 10.69 5.63
CA VAL A 330 16.03 12.11 5.34
C VAL A 330 17.49 12.23 4.92
N LYS A 331 17.74 12.59 3.66
CA LYS A 331 19.07 13.10 3.26
C LYS A 331 19.19 14.54 3.77
N LYS A 332 19.93 14.74 4.86
CA LYS A 332 20.59 16.01 5.16
C LYS A 332 22.04 15.72 5.48
N ASN A 333 22.94 16.24 4.65
CA ASN A 333 24.39 16.26 4.84
C ASN A 333 25.07 14.88 5.03
N GLU A 334 24.88 13.98 4.05
CA GLU A 334 25.74 12.80 3.80
C GLU A 334 26.03 11.81 4.94
N GLN A 335 25.44 11.96 6.14
CA GLN A 335 25.55 10.98 7.22
C GLN A 335 24.32 10.07 7.28
N LYS A 336 24.54 8.78 7.01
CA LYS A 336 23.56 7.69 7.06
C LYS A 336 23.22 7.37 8.53
N GLN A 337 22.22 8.01 9.14
CA GLN A 337 21.69 7.50 10.42
C GLN A 337 20.83 6.25 10.17
N ILE A 338 21.39 5.09 10.49
CA ILE A 338 20.67 3.81 10.51
C ILE A 338 19.71 3.81 11.71
N LEU A 339 18.42 3.63 11.43
CA LEU A 339 17.35 3.53 12.41
C LEU A 339 17.49 2.26 13.27
N ASP A 340 17.34 2.40 14.58
CA ASP A 340 17.21 1.27 15.50
C ASP A 340 15.79 0.66 15.39
N TRP A 341 15.69 -0.46 14.68
CA TRP A 341 14.41 -1.17 14.49
C TRP A 341 13.85 -1.72 15.80
N LYS A 342 14.68 -1.97 16.83
CA LYS A 342 14.21 -2.41 18.16
C LYS A 342 13.36 -1.32 18.80
N LYS A 343 13.79 -0.06 18.67
CA LYS A 343 13.04 1.11 19.13
C LYS A 343 11.70 1.31 18.39
N ASN A 344 11.66 1.04 17.08
CA ASN A 344 10.40 1.10 16.34
C ASN A 344 9.42 0.01 16.82
N LEU A 345 9.89 -1.23 16.96
CA LEU A 345 9.04 -2.35 17.39
C LEU A 345 8.51 -2.18 18.81
N SER A 346 9.30 -1.61 19.74
CA SER A 346 8.86 -1.33 21.11
C SER A 346 7.77 -0.24 21.17
N THR A 347 7.76 0.68 20.21
CA THR A 347 6.88 1.85 20.23
C THR A 347 5.60 1.71 19.41
N LEU A 348 5.40 0.61 18.68
CA LEU A 348 4.18 0.40 17.88
C LEU A 348 2.90 0.65 18.69
N SER A 349 1.99 1.44 18.13
CA SER A 349 0.66 1.68 18.71
C SER A 349 -0.17 0.40 18.77
N ILE A 350 -1.23 0.40 19.59
CA ILE A 350 -2.16 -0.75 19.68
C ILE A 350 -2.71 -1.11 18.29
N ARG A 351 -3.01 -0.10 17.45
CA ARG A 351 -3.54 -0.29 16.09
C ARG A 351 -2.52 -0.95 15.16
N GLU A 352 -1.26 -0.55 15.27
CA GLU A 352 -0.15 -1.15 14.54
C GLU A 352 0.13 -2.57 15.01
N LYS A 353 0.06 -2.83 16.32
CA LYS A 353 0.23 -4.17 16.87
C LYS A 353 -0.91 -5.12 16.46
N ASP A 354 -2.14 -4.63 16.32
CA ASP A 354 -3.24 -5.43 15.74
C ASP A 354 -2.98 -5.77 14.27
N TYR A 355 -2.40 -4.85 13.49
CA TYR A 355 -2.01 -5.12 12.11
C TYR A 355 -0.82 -6.08 12.04
N GLN A 356 0.19 -5.92 12.89
CA GLN A 356 1.31 -6.85 13.02
C GLN A 356 0.80 -8.28 13.28
N LYS A 357 -0.14 -8.45 14.23
CA LYS A 357 -0.79 -9.74 14.50
C LYS A 357 -1.48 -10.30 13.25
N PHE A 358 -2.23 -9.49 12.52
CA PHE A 358 -2.88 -9.92 11.28
C PHE A 358 -1.88 -10.36 10.21
N ILE A 359 -0.77 -9.62 10.06
CA ILE A 359 0.29 -9.98 9.11
C ILE A 359 0.95 -11.31 9.54
N PHE A 360 1.19 -11.52 10.83
CA PHE A 360 1.71 -12.79 11.33
C PHE A 360 0.76 -13.94 10.99
N TYR A 361 -0.53 -13.80 11.30
CA TYR A 361 -1.56 -14.78 10.96
C TYR A 361 -1.56 -15.11 9.46
N LYS A 362 -1.60 -14.08 8.60
CA LYS A 362 -1.64 -14.23 7.15
C LYS A 362 -0.48 -15.05 6.58
N TYR A 363 0.74 -14.85 7.07
CA TYR A 363 1.93 -15.48 6.50
C TYR A 363 2.32 -16.82 7.15
N PHE A 364 1.96 -17.03 8.41
CA PHE A 364 2.49 -18.15 9.21
C PHE A 364 1.45 -19.06 9.83
N ILE A 365 0.18 -18.63 9.95
CA ILE A 365 -0.89 -19.44 10.53
C ILE A 365 -1.89 -19.88 9.46
N ALA A 366 -2.32 -18.95 8.60
CA ALA A 366 -3.25 -19.19 7.52
C ALA A 366 -2.57 -19.44 6.16
N ASN A 367 -1.28 -19.83 6.18
CA ASN A 367 -0.56 -20.15 4.96
C ASN A 367 -1.12 -21.44 4.33
N THR A 368 -1.44 -21.36 3.05
CA THR A 368 -1.97 -22.50 2.26
C THR A 368 -0.87 -23.36 1.64
N ASN A 369 0.37 -22.88 1.67
CA ASN A 369 1.57 -23.55 1.18
C ASN A 369 2.64 -23.51 2.28
N ILE A 370 3.64 -24.40 2.20
CA ILE A 370 4.85 -24.29 3.03
C ILE A 370 5.47 -22.89 2.88
N THR A 371 5.77 -22.24 4.00
CA THR A 371 6.40 -20.92 4.03
C THR A 371 7.87 -21.07 4.41
N VAL A 372 8.79 -20.69 3.53
CA VAL A 372 10.23 -20.71 3.80
C VAL A 372 10.74 -19.29 4.06
N VAL A 373 11.42 -19.12 5.19
CA VAL A 373 12.17 -17.93 5.57
C VAL A 373 13.63 -18.25 5.36
N THR A 374 14.22 -17.69 4.31
CA THR A 374 15.64 -17.83 3.97
C THR A 374 16.47 -16.70 4.60
N GLU A 375 17.77 -16.92 4.81
CA GLU A 375 18.68 -15.89 5.34
C GLU A 375 18.88 -14.73 4.37
N GLY A 376 19.08 -15.05 3.09
CA GLY A 376 19.23 -14.11 1.99
C GLY A 376 17.95 -13.94 1.18
N LYS A 377 17.97 -13.01 0.22
CA LYS A 377 16.92 -12.92 -0.82
C LYS A 377 17.22 -13.82 -2.03
N THR A 378 18.49 -14.16 -2.22
CA THR A 378 19.04 -14.91 -3.35
C THR A 378 18.71 -16.39 -3.26
N ASP A 379 18.70 -16.94 -2.04
CA ASP A 379 18.45 -18.36 -1.74
C ASP A 379 17.13 -18.84 -2.34
N SER A 380 16.09 -18.01 -2.20
CA SER A 380 14.77 -18.28 -2.78
C SER A 380 14.78 -18.43 -4.30
N ARG A 381 15.74 -17.82 -5.01
CA ARG A 381 15.89 -17.95 -6.46
C ARG A 381 16.59 -19.24 -6.84
N TYR A 382 17.62 -19.66 -6.09
CA TYR A 382 18.29 -20.95 -6.32
C TYR A 382 17.32 -22.11 -6.11
N ILE A 383 16.58 -22.10 -4.99
CA ILE A 383 15.59 -23.14 -4.68
C ILE A 383 14.49 -23.17 -5.76
N LYS A 384 14.03 -22.01 -6.23
CA LYS A 384 13.09 -21.94 -7.35
C LYS A 384 13.67 -22.53 -8.64
N ALA A 385 14.93 -22.24 -8.96
CA ALA A 385 15.61 -22.78 -10.14
C ALA A 385 15.70 -24.31 -10.07
N ALA A 386 16.13 -24.85 -8.93
CA ALA A 386 16.19 -26.29 -8.68
C ALA A 386 14.80 -26.95 -8.80
N LEU A 387 13.77 -26.34 -8.21
CA LEU A 387 12.39 -26.81 -8.34
C LEU A 387 11.90 -26.80 -9.80
N ARG A 388 12.29 -25.82 -10.61
CA ARG A 388 11.96 -25.82 -12.04
C ARG A 388 12.65 -26.97 -12.78
N LYS A 389 13.92 -27.25 -12.48
CA LYS A 389 14.67 -28.37 -13.06
C LYS A 389 14.00 -29.71 -12.72
N TYR A 390 13.62 -29.90 -11.45
CA TYR A 390 13.08 -31.16 -10.93
C TYR A 390 11.56 -31.14 -10.70
N TYR A 391 10.80 -30.34 -11.46
CA TYR A 391 9.38 -30.13 -11.18
C TYR A 391 8.54 -31.41 -11.20
N ALA A 392 8.96 -32.41 -11.98
CA ALA A 392 8.28 -33.71 -12.07
C ALA A 392 8.48 -34.56 -10.80
N GLU A 393 9.58 -34.37 -10.07
CA GLU A 393 9.90 -35.09 -8.83
C GLU A 393 9.19 -34.47 -7.62
N TYR A 394 8.86 -33.17 -7.67
CA TYR A 394 8.33 -32.39 -6.53
C TYR A 394 6.95 -31.76 -6.77
N PRO A 395 5.89 -32.53 -7.11
CA PRO A 395 4.55 -32.01 -7.42
C PRO A 395 3.88 -31.29 -6.23
N GLU A 396 4.34 -31.55 -5.00
CA GLU A 396 3.87 -30.90 -3.77
C GLU A 396 4.45 -29.49 -3.58
N LEU A 397 5.55 -29.17 -4.24
CA LEU A 397 6.24 -27.87 -4.13
C LEU A 397 6.11 -27.04 -5.40
N VAL A 398 5.95 -27.66 -6.57
CA VAL A 398 5.83 -26.96 -7.85
C VAL A 398 5.07 -27.80 -8.87
N THR A 399 4.35 -27.14 -9.77
CA THR A 399 3.70 -27.77 -10.92
C THR A 399 3.98 -26.96 -12.19
N LYS A 400 4.18 -27.63 -13.32
CA LYS A 400 4.36 -26.98 -14.62
C LYS A 400 2.98 -26.69 -15.23
N GLU A 401 2.75 -25.43 -15.59
CA GLU A 401 1.55 -24.97 -16.29
C GLU A 401 1.92 -24.55 -17.73
N LYS A 402 0.92 -24.26 -18.59
CA LYS A 402 1.15 -23.91 -20.01
C LYS A 402 2.16 -22.77 -20.18
N ASP A 403 2.09 -21.76 -19.32
CA ASP A 403 2.90 -20.53 -19.41
C ASP A 403 3.88 -20.36 -18.23
N GLY A 404 4.38 -21.46 -17.65
CA GLY A 404 5.44 -21.42 -16.64
C GLY A 404 5.27 -22.41 -15.50
N PHE A 405 5.59 -21.97 -14.28
CA PHE A 405 5.57 -22.82 -13.08
C PHE A 405 4.70 -22.19 -11.99
N LYS A 406 3.79 -23.00 -11.45
CA LYS A 406 3.02 -22.66 -10.26
C LYS A 406 3.66 -23.29 -9.03
N TYR A 407 4.27 -22.44 -8.21
CA TYR A 407 4.87 -22.84 -6.93
C TYR A 407 3.80 -23.05 -5.85
N LYS A 408 3.88 -24.18 -5.17
CA LYS A 408 3.17 -24.54 -3.93
C LYS A 408 4.08 -24.35 -2.70
N ILE A 409 5.06 -23.47 -2.82
CA ILE A 409 5.99 -23.03 -1.78
C ILE A 409 6.01 -21.50 -1.78
N ASN A 410 5.91 -20.92 -0.59
CA ASN A 410 5.96 -19.48 -0.37
C ASN A 410 7.31 -19.10 0.21
N PHE A 411 7.98 -18.09 -0.36
CA PHE A 411 9.13 -17.47 0.28
C PHE A 411 8.69 -16.16 0.92
N LEU A 412 9.01 -15.95 2.20
CA LEU A 412 8.54 -14.77 2.93
C LEU A 412 9.04 -13.47 2.25
N PRO A 413 8.14 -12.54 1.88
CA PRO A 413 8.55 -11.40 1.07
C PRO A 413 9.25 -10.32 1.91
N ARG A 414 10.44 -9.90 1.48
CA ARG A 414 11.22 -8.82 2.12
C ARG A 414 10.70 -7.43 1.76
N THR A 415 9.49 -7.09 2.20
CA THR A 415 8.84 -5.81 1.90
C THR A 415 9.11 -4.74 2.96
N LYS A 416 8.92 -3.46 2.61
CA LYS A 416 8.90 -2.35 3.58
C LYS A 416 7.91 -2.59 4.74
N ARG A 417 6.85 -3.37 4.51
CA ARG A 417 5.87 -3.74 5.54
C ARG A 417 6.44 -4.78 6.52
N MET A 418 7.13 -5.80 6.03
CA MET A 418 7.78 -6.80 6.90
C MET A 418 8.88 -6.17 7.73
N ARG A 419 9.71 -5.33 7.12
CA ARG A 419 10.69 -4.49 7.83
C ARG A 419 10.04 -3.68 8.94
N TYR A 420 8.94 -2.99 8.63
CA TYR A 420 8.26 -2.10 9.59
C TYR A 420 7.68 -2.85 10.79
N PHE A 421 7.08 -4.02 10.57
CA PHE A 421 6.37 -4.75 11.61
C PHE A 421 7.18 -5.84 12.31
N PHE A 422 8.27 -6.32 11.72
CA PHE A 422 9.02 -7.45 12.28
C PHE A 422 10.54 -7.21 12.29
N GLY A 423 11.03 -6.07 11.83
CA GLY A 423 12.48 -5.84 11.74
C GLY A 423 13.18 -6.75 10.73
N PHE A 424 12.44 -7.40 9.84
CA PHE A 424 12.98 -8.31 8.82
C PHE A 424 13.54 -7.50 7.63
N LEU A 425 14.86 -7.23 7.63
CA LEU A 425 15.57 -6.37 6.67
C LEU A 425 16.13 -7.13 5.44
N SER A 426 17.16 -6.56 4.82
CA SER A 426 17.70 -6.80 3.50
C SER A 426 18.97 -7.68 3.54
N GLY A 427 18.84 -8.90 4.06
CA GLY A 427 19.89 -9.92 4.03
C GLY A 427 20.79 -9.90 5.27
N GLY A 428 21.07 -11.10 5.80
CA GLY A 428 21.92 -11.34 6.96
C GLY A 428 21.15 -11.93 8.16
N GLY A 429 21.74 -12.91 8.84
CA GLY A 429 21.05 -13.68 9.88
C GLY A 429 20.51 -12.93 11.10
N SER A 430 20.96 -11.69 11.35
CA SER A 430 20.39 -10.85 12.43
C SER A 430 18.89 -10.55 12.23
N ASP A 431 18.43 -10.48 10.98
CA ASP A 431 17.02 -10.22 10.64
C ASP A 431 16.13 -11.43 10.93
N GLN A 432 16.64 -12.61 10.64
CA GLN A 432 15.91 -13.87 10.76
C GLN A 432 15.70 -14.22 12.24
N ILE A 433 16.71 -13.97 13.09
CA ILE A 433 16.59 -14.08 14.56
C ILE A 433 15.46 -13.19 15.08
N GLN A 434 15.34 -11.96 14.57
CA GLN A 434 14.30 -11.05 15.05
C GLN A 434 12.89 -11.56 14.72
N LEU A 435 12.69 -12.09 13.51
CA LEU A 435 11.42 -12.71 13.14
C LEU A 435 11.18 -14.00 13.95
N PHE A 436 12.23 -14.80 14.17
CA PHE A 436 12.19 -16.04 14.94
C PHE A 436 11.70 -15.82 16.38
N ASN A 437 12.02 -14.67 16.99
CA ASN A 437 11.52 -14.31 18.34
C ASN A 437 9.98 -14.27 18.45
N TYR A 438 9.23 -14.15 17.34
CA TYR A 438 7.76 -14.22 17.37
C TYR A 438 7.21 -15.64 17.43
N PHE A 439 8.07 -16.65 17.27
CA PHE A 439 7.73 -18.08 17.26
C PHE A 439 8.06 -18.81 18.56
N ILE A 440 8.78 -18.17 19.48
CA ILE A 440 9.25 -18.76 20.73
C ILE A 440 8.76 -17.98 21.94
N ASN A 441 8.77 -18.63 23.10
CA ASN A 441 8.26 -18.05 24.34
C ASN A 441 9.24 -17.09 25.01
N ARG A 442 9.41 -15.90 24.41
CA ARG A 442 10.07 -14.74 25.03
C ARG A 442 9.10 -13.58 25.06
N ASP A 443 8.21 -13.56 26.05
CA ASP A 443 7.43 -12.35 26.32
C ASP A 443 8.40 -11.23 26.73
N ASN A 444 8.66 -10.31 25.80
CA ASN A 444 9.38 -9.08 26.06
C ASN A 444 8.60 -7.90 25.48
N HIS A 445 9.01 -6.67 25.80
CA HIS A 445 8.29 -5.46 25.37
C HIS A 445 8.26 -5.23 23.83
N ILE A 446 8.99 -6.04 23.03
CA ILE A 446 9.22 -5.88 21.59
C ILE A 446 8.51 -6.97 20.77
N SER A 447 8.68 -8.24 21.14
CA SER A 447 8.08 -9.41 20.48
C SER A 447 7.02 -10.04 21.37
N ARG A 448 5.78 -10.06 20.89
CA ARG A 448 4.70 -10.85 21.50
C ARG A 448 4.81 -12.27 21.01
N ASN A 449 4.61 -13.24 21.90
CA ASN A 449 4.49 -14.64 21.49
C ASN A 449 3.15 -14.86 20.77
N TYR A 450 3.17 -14.71 19.44
CA TYR A 450 1.97 -14.90 18.62
C TYR A 450 1.60 -16.38 18.52
N ILE A 451 2.56 -17.30 18.56
CA ILE A 451 2.28 -18.75 18.57
C ILE A 451 1.43 -19.12 19.80
N LYS A 452 1.83 -18.69 21.00
CA LYS A 452 1.05 -18.89 22.22
C LYS A 452 -0.34 -18.27 22.11
N TYR A 453 -0.43 -17.02 21.66
CA TYR A 453 -1.72 -16.36 21.45
C TYR A 453 -2.63 -17.16 20.51
N PHE A 454 -2.11 -17.63 19.37
CA PHE A 454 -2.92 -18.39 18.42
C PHE A 454 -3.32 -19.75 18.99
N LYS A 455 -2.42 -20.46 19.67
CA LYS A 455 -2.76 -21.71 20.38
C LYS A 455 -3.91 -21.53 21.38
N GLU A 456 -3.84 -20.50 22.22
CA GLU A 456 -4.84 -20.24 23.26
C GLU A 456 -6.22 -19.90 22.71
N ILE A 457 -6.32 -19.26 21.55
CA ILE A 457 -7.61 -18.95 20.92
C ILE A 457 -8.12 -20.07 20.00
N SER A 458 -7.35 -21.15 19.84
CA SER A 458 -7.57 -22.21 18.84
C SER A 458 -8.43 -23.39 19.30
N GLU A 459 -9.22 -23.25 20.37
CA GLU A 459 -10.12 -24.34 20.83
C GLU A 459 -10.99 -24.93 19.69
N ASP A 460 -11.30 -24.13 18.64
CA ASP A 460 -12.07 -24.54 17.45
C ASP A 460 -11.38 -24.24 16.08
N VAL A 461 -10.08 -23.92 16.05
CA VAL A 461 -9.37 -23.52 14.81
C VAL A 461 -8.74 -24.75 14.14
N PRO A 462 -8.79 -24.90 12.79
CA PRO A 462 -7.88 -25.81 12.13
C PRO A 462 -6.45 -25.32 12.35
N LEU A 463 -5.65 -26.08 13.11
CA LEU A 463 -4.21 -25.90 13.26
C LEU A 463 -3.58 -25.54 11.90
N PRO A 464 -2.50 -24.74 11.87
CA PRO A 464 -1.91 -24.31 10.61
C PRO A 464 -1.72 -25.51 9.68
N GLN A 465 -2.27 -25.43 8.47
CA GLN A 465 -2.30 -26.59 7.58
C GLN A 465 -0.95 -26.86 6.92
N LYS A 466 -0.02 -25.90 6.99
CA LYS A 466 1.27 -25.97 6.33
C LYS A 466 2.39 -25.42 7.22
N PRO A 467 3.61 -25.96 7.11
CA PRO A 467 4.74 -25.58 7.93
C PRO A 467 5.33 -24.21 7.56
N THR A 468 5.96 -23.56 8.54
CA THR A 468 6.88 -22.44 8.36
C THR A 468 8.30 -22.93 8.65
N VAL A 469 9.19 -22.88 7.67
CA VAL A 469 10.57 -23.35 7.78
C VAL A 469 11.53 -22.16 7.78
N PHE A 470 12.32 -22.04 8.83
CA PHE A 470 13.48 -21.15 8.89
C PHE A 470 14.68 -21.89 8.32
N LEU A 471 15.01 -21.62 7.06
CA LEU A 471 16.16 -22.19 6.37
C LEU A 471 17.40 -21.32 6.63
N LEU A 472 18.46 -21.96 7.08
CA LEU A 472 19.75 -21.35 7.39
C LEU A 472 20.88 -22.08 6.68
N ASP A 473 21.95 -21.35 6.41
CA ASP A 473 23.22 -21.94 6.00
C ASP A 473 23.78 -22.84 7.11
N ASN A 474 24.59 -23.84 6.75
CA ASN A 474 25.16 -24.80 7.69
C ASN A 474 26.44 -24.23 8.32
N GLU A 475 26.28 -23.17 9.12
CA GLU A 475 27.39 -22.40 9.72
C GLU A 475 27.36 -22.49 11.26
N TRP A 476 28.33 -23.20 11.83
CA TRP A 476 28.38 -23.48 13.28
C TRP A 476 29.23 -22.49 14.08
N GLU A 477 29.94 -21.58 13.42
CA GLU A 477 30.81 -20.63 14.09
C GLU A 477 30.04 -19.68 15.02
N ILE A 478 30.71 -19.27 16.10
CA ILE A 478 30.17 -18.33 17.08
C ILE A 478 29.88 -17.00 16.37
N LYS A 479 28.68 -16.43 16.64
CA LYS A 479 28.09 -15.23 16.00
C LYS A 479 27.39 -15.47 14.66
N LYS A 480 27.50 -16.66 14.05
CA LYS A 480 26.74 -16.98 12.85
C LYS A 480 25.23 -17.12 13.15
N PRO A 481 24.37 -17.01 12.12
CA PRO A 481 22.92 -16.99 12.25
C PRO A 481 22.34 -18.21 12.97
N LEU A 482 22.79 -19.41 12.58
CA LEU A 482 22.37 -20.69 13.17
C LEU A 482 22.72 -20.78 14.65
N HIS A 483 23.98 -20.52 15.01
CA HIS A 483 24.43 -20.50 16.41
C HIS A 483 23.57 -19.56 17.28
N ASN A 484 23.28 -18.36 16.78
CA ASN A 484 22.49 -17.38 17.52
C ASN A 484 21.02 -17.79 17.68
N ILE A 485 20.41 -18.41 16.65
CA ILE A 485 19.03 -18.92 16.72
C ILE A 485 18.93 -20.05 17.74
N ILE A 486 19.87 -21.01 17.71
CA ILE A 486 19.92 -22.11 18.69
C ILE A 486 20.02 -21.55 20.10
N LYS A 487 20.94 -20.60 20.35
CA LYS A 487 21.08 -19.96 21.66
C LYS A 487 19.79 -19.28 22.12
N VAL A 488 19.10 -18.59 21.21
CA VAL A 488 17.83 -17.91 21.51
C VAL A 488 16.72 -18.93 21.83
N LEU A 489 16.68 -20.05 21.10
CA LEU A 489 15.74 -21.16 21.30
C LEU A 489 15.96 -21.87 22.63
N CYS A 490 17.19 -22.29 22.94
CA CYS A 490 17.57 -22.92 24.22
C CYS A 490 17.14 -22.07 25.40
N ASN A 491 17.42 -20.77 25.36
CA ASN A 491 17.02 -19.83 26.41
C ASN A 491 15.51 -19.66 26.54
N ALA A 492 14.73 -19.83 25.46
CA ALA A 492 13.28 -19.67 25.50
C ALA A 492 12.56 -20.94 25.97
N GLN A 493 13.16 -22.11 25.75
CA GLN A 493 12.60 -23.43 26.09
C GLN A 493 13.27 -24.08 27.31
N ASN A 494 14.27 -23.42 27.92
CA ASN A 494 15.11 -23.99 28.99
C ASN A 494 15.75 -25.34 28.60
N LEU A 495 16.21 -25.45 27.36
CA LEU A 495 16.81 -26.67 26.81
C LEU A 495 18.35 -26.58 26.75
N ASN A 496 18.99 -27.75 26.73
CA ASN A 496 20.42 -27.88 26.45
C ASN A 496 20.69 -27.67 24.95
N ASP A 497 21.75 -26.95 24.61
CA ASP A 497 22.13 -26.71 23.21
C ASP A 497 22.57 -27.99 22.50
N LYS A 498 23.21 -28.91 23.23
CA LYS A 498 23.71 -30.19 22.68
C LYS A 498 22.61 -31.02 22.01
N ASP A 499 21.42 -31.09 22.61
CA ASP A 499 20.32 -31.93 22.09
C ASP A 499 19.76 -31.37 20.78
N ILE A 500 19.64 -30.04 20.69
CA ILE A 500 19.19 -29.34 19.49
C ILE A 500 20.23 -29.46 18.38
N ILE A 501 21.50 -29.25 18.72
CA ILE A 501 22.64 -29.36 17.80
C ILE A 501 22.71 -30.78 17.23
N GLN A 502 22.58 -31.81 18.08
CA GLN A 502 22.61 -33.21 17.63
C GLN A 502 21.47 -33.53 16.65
N LYS A 503 20.24 -33.07 16.94
CA LYS A 503 19.10 -33.25 16.03
C LYS A 503 19.31 -32.52 14.70
N ILE A 504 19.80 -31.28 14.72
CA ILE A 504 20.09 -30.54 13.49
C ILE A 504 21.23 -31.20 12.70
N HIS A 505 22.24 -31.79 13.36
CA HIS A 505 23.30 -32.52 12.65
C HIS A 505 22.82 -33.81 12.01
N THR A 506 21.90 -34.53 12.66
CA THR A 506 21.45 -35.85 12.21
C THR A 506 20.30 -35.72 11.20
N ASP A 507 19.32 -34.87 11.52
CA ASP A 507 18.07 -34.76 10.80
C ASP A 507 17.99 -33.50 9.94
N TYR A 508 18.96 -32.56 10.03
CA TYR A 508 18.94 -31.24 9.36
C TYR A 508 17.66 -30.44 9.61
N LEU A 509 16.90 -30.81 10.65
CA LEU A 509 15.58 -30.31 10.95
C LEU A 509 15.34 -30.37 12.46
N TYR A 510 14.74 -29.32 13.00
CA TYR A 510 14.29 -29.26 14.38
C TYR A 510 12.92 -28.60 14.45
N HIS A 511 11.96 -29.25 15.11
CA HIS A 511 10.65 -28.67 15.36
C HIS A 511 10.73 -27.63 16.48
N VAL A 512 10.33 -26.40 16.18
CA VAL A 512 10.42 -25.27 17.11
C VAL A 512 9.19 -25.22 17.98
N ASP A 513 8.03 -25.01 17.34
CA ASP A 513 6.72 -25.04 17.99
C ASP A 513 5.61 -24.99 16.92
N LEU A 514 4.39 -25.46 17.24
CA LEU A 514 3.22 -25.46 16.34
C LEU A 514 3.59 -25.97 14.93
N ASN A 515 3.60 -25.09 13.92
CA ASN A 515 3.97 -25.40 12.54
C ASN A 515 5.35 -24.85 12.14
N ALA A 516 6.16 -24.37 13.08
CA ALA A 516 7.45 -23.75 12.82
C ALA A 516 8.60 -24.75 12.99
N PHE A 517 9.53 -24.73 12.03
CA PHE A 517 10.69 -25.61 11.97
C PHE A 517 11.96 -24.81 11.69
N LEU A 518 13.07 -25.28 12.24
CA LEU A 518 14.41 -24.83 11.93
C LEU A 518 15.06 -25.88 11.01
N MET A 519 15.59 -25.46 9.87
CA MET A 519 16.23 -26.35 8.89
C MET A 519 17.58 -25.79 8.47
N THR A 520 18.58 -26.65 8.35
CA THR A 520 19.90 -26.32 7.79
C THR A 520 20.10 -27.03 6.46
N LEU A 521 21.10 -26.59 5.68
CA LEU A 521 21.43 -27.26 4.42
C LEU A 521 21.90 -28.71 4.67
N PRO A 522 21.21 -29.72 4.09
CA PRO A 522 21.59 -31.12 4.22
C PRO A 522 22.81 -31.43 3.34
N VAL A 523 23.98 -31.49 3.97
CA VAL A 523 25.25 -31.87 3.34
C VAL A 523 25.82 -33.11 4.00
N ASP A 524 26.10 -34.14 3.20
CA ASP A 524 26.51 -35.49 3.64
C ASP A 524 27.90 -35.54 4.31
N ASN A 525 28.70 -34.46 4.24
CA ASN A 525 30.03 -34.41 4.85
C ASN A 525 29.98 -33.96 6.31
N LEU A 526 29.84 -34.95 7.20
CA LEU A 526 30.02 -34.87 8.66
C LEU A 526 31.48 -34.59 9.09
N SER A 527 32.13 -33.59 8.49
CA SER A 527 33.20 -32.90 9.20
C SER A 527 32.56 -31.67 9.84
N THR A 528 32.50 -31.63 11.16
CA THR A 528 31.90 -30.57 12.01
C THR A 528 32.57 -29.19 11.85
N LYS A 529 33.36 -28.99 10.79
CA LYS A 529 34.15 -27.78 10.48
C LYS A 529 33.85 -27.15 9.11
N CYS A 530 32.99 -27.73 8.27
CA CYS A 530 32.66 -27.11 6.99
C CYS A 530 31.49 -26.13 7.15
N GLU A 531 31.77 -24.83 7.08
CA GLU A 531 30.76 -23.81 6.83
C GLU A 531 30.27 -23.97 5.38
N VAL A 532 28.97 -24.17 5.19
CA VAL A 532 28.36 -24.31 3.86
C VAL A 532 27.25 -23.28 3.69
N GLU A 533 27.48 -22.32 2.78
CA GLU A 533 26.46 -21.42 2.26
C GLU A 533 25.70 -22.11 1.11
N ILE A 534 24.46 -21.68 0.84
CA ILE A 534 23.66 -22.27 -0.26
C ILE A 534 24.34 -22.19 -1.63
N GLU A 535 25.17 -21.16 -1.86
CA GLU A 535 25.96 -21.05 -3.10
C GLU A 535 27.02 -22.14 -3.25
N ASN A 536 27.48 -22.77 -2.17
CA ASN A 536 28.45 -23.87 -2.21
C ASN A 536 27.86 -25.18 -2.75
N LEU A 537 26.54 -25.25 -2.94
CA LEU A 537 25.89 -26.41 -3.59
C LEU A 537 26.15 -26.45 -5.10
N PHE A 538 26.64 -25.36 -5.69
CA PHE A 538 26.97 -25.25 -7.10
C PHE A 538 28.47 -25.48 -7.37
N ASP A 539 28.78 -26.02 -8.55
CA ASP A 539 30.12 -25.92 -9.13
C ASP A 539 30.35 -24.50 -9.67
N LEU A 540 30.87 -23.63 -8.79
CA LEU A 540 31.08 -22.23 -9.12
C LEU A 540 32.19 -21.99 -10.13
N GLU A 541 33.19 -22.88 -10.22
CA GLU A 541 34.26 -22.73 -11.19
C GLU A 541 33.70 -22.95 -12.60
N LYS A 542 33.01 -24.08 -12.80
CA LYS A 542 32.36 -24.39 -14.07
C LYS A 542 31.33 -23.33 -14.47
N ILE A 543 30.43 -22.97 -13.56
CA ILE A 543 29.40 -21.96 -13.85
C ILE A 543 30.05 -20.61 -14.18
N ASN A 544 31.12 -20.22 -13.48
CA ASN A 544 31.79 -18.96 -13.78
C ASN A 544 32.37 -18.94 -15.20
N THR A 545 33.12 -19.96 -15.57
CA THR A 545 33.82 -20.01 -16.84
C THR A 545 32.88 -20.26 -18.03
N GLU A 546 31.89 -21.13 -17.88
CA GLU A 546 31.04 -21.55 -19.00
C GLU A 546 29.75 -20.71 -19.15
N LEU A 547 29.28 -20.05 -18.08
CA LEU A 547 28.01 -19.32 -18.09
C LEU A 547 28.15 -17.85 -17.69
N ILE A 548 28.82 -17.53 -16.60
CA ILE A 548 28.86 -16.15 -16.10
C ILE A 548 29.77 -15.26 -16.93
N GLU A 549 31.01 -15.69 -17.19
CA GLU A 549 31.98 -14.91 -17.97
C GLU A 549 31.45 -14.56 -19.37
N PRO A 550 30.87 -15.51 -20.16
CA PRO A 550 30.32 -15.19 -21.47
C PRO A 550 29.11 -14.24 -21.43
N LEU A 551 28.30 -14.30 -20.37
CA LEU A 551 27.07 -13.49 -20.24
C LEU A 551 27.30 -12.11 -19.62
N HIS A 552 28.42 -11.90 -18.93
CA HIS A 552 28.68 -10.69 -18.12
C HIS A 552 30.07 -10.09 -18.39
N ASP A 553 30.48 -10.03 -19.66
CA ASP A 553 31.69 -9.34 -20.13
C ASP A 553 32.97 -9.78 -19.41
N GLY A 554 33.15 -11.08 -19.18
CA GLY A 554 34.33 -11.66 -18.54
C GLY A 554 34.40 -11.48 -17.01
N LYS A 555 33.31 -11.01 -16.38
CA LYS A 555 33.21 -10.93 -14.91
C LYS A 555 32.94 -12.31 -14.31
N LYS A 556 33.35 -12.51 -13.05
CA LYS A 556 33.11 -13.74 -12.27
C LYS A 556 32.20 -13.50 -11.07
N PHE A 557 31.48 -14.51 -10.62
CA PHE A 557 30.85 -14.52 -9.32
C PHE A 557 31.84 -14.98 -8.24
N ASP A 558 31.83 -14.31 -7.09
CA ASP A 558 32.65 -14.60 -5.92
C ASP A 558 31.76 -14.58 -4.68
N ILE A 559 31.63 -15.72 -3.99
CA ILE A 559 30.80 -15.88 -2.79
C ILE A 559 31.13 -14.81 -1.74
N LYS A 560 32.41 -14.46 -1.59
CA LYS A 560 32.89 -13.54 -0.54
C LYS A 560 32.53 -12.08 -0.82
N LYS A 561 31.98 -11.77 -2.00
CA LYS A 561 31.61 -10.40 -2.40
C LYS A 561 30.11 -10.22 -2.44
N GLU A 562 29.62 -9.39 -1.53
CA GLU A 562 28.19 -9.05 -1.44
C GLU A 562 27.72 -8.20 -2.64
N HIS A 563 28.61 -7.38 -3.21
CA HIS A 563 28.33 -6.48 -4.33
C HIS A 563 29.30 -6.70 -5.49
N GLY A 564 28.78 -6.55 -6.71
CA GLY A 564 29.60 -6.60 -7.91
C GLY A 564 30.55 -5.40 -8.01
N ASN A 565 31.62 -5.59 -8.77
CA ASN A 565 32.57 -4.56 -9.13
C ASN A 565 33.03 -4.76 -10.58
N ASP A 566 34.07 -4.06 -11.03
CA ASP A 566 34.54 -4.14 -12.42
C ASP A 566 34.99 -5.55 -12.83
N LYS A 567 35.33 -6.42 -11.87
CA LYS A 567 35.81 -7.78 -12.10
C LYS A 567 34.83 -8.87 -11.67
N SER A 568 33.75 -8.52 -10.97
CA SER A 568 32.82 -9.51 -10.40
C SER A 568 31.37 -9.09 -10.43
N ILE A 569 30.48 -10.07 -10.59
CA ILE A 569 29.04 -9.87 -10.44
C ILE A 569 28.62 -10.08 -8.99
N GLY A 570 27.57 -9.38 -8.53
CA GLY A 570 27.04 -9.56 -7.18
C GLY A 570 26.08 -10.75 -7.06
N LYS A 571 25.81 -11.22 -5.82
CA LYS A 571 24.89 -12.35 -5.52
C LYS A 571 23.52 -12.21 -6.21
N GLU A 572 23.00 -11.00 -6.35
CA GLU A 572 21.70 -10.79 -7.02
C GLU A 572 21.69 -11.12 -8.52
N ILE A 573 22.75 -10.73 -9.23
CA ILE A 573 22.89 -10.97 -10.67
C ILE A 573 23.12 -12.46 -10.89
N PHE A 574 23.99 -13.07 -10.06
CA PHE A 574 24.23 -14.50 -10.09
C PHE A 574 22.93 -15.29 -9.88
N ALA A 575 22.19 -15.02 -8.81
CA ALA A 575 20.92 -15.70 -8.53
C ALA A 575 19.84 -15.52 -9.61
N ASN A 576 19.80 -14.36 -10.27
CA ASN A 576 18.91 -14.17 -11.43
C ASN A 576 19.37 -14.97 -12.65
N THR A 577 20.68 -15.07 -12.88
CA THR A 577 21.27 -15.83 -13.99
C THR A 577 20.97 -17.32 -13.81
N ILE A 578 21.17 -17.86 -12.61
CA ILE A 578 20.82 -19.25 -12.28
C ILE A 578 19.32 -19.52 -12.50
N LEU A 579 18.43 -18.65 -12.02
CA LEU A 579 16.98 -18.84 -12.16
C LEU A 579 16.49 -18.77 -13.62
N THR A 580 17.14 -17.96 -14.45
CA THR A 580 16.77 -17.79 -15.86
C THR A 580 17.27 -18.95 -16.72
N ASN A 581 18.43 -19.51 -16.39
CA ASN A 581 19.06 -20.61 -17.12
C ASN A 581 18.89 -21.96 -16.41
N TYR A 582 17.80 -22.14 -15.67
CA TYR A 582 17.57 -23.32 -14.82
C TYR A 582 17.57 -24.66 -15.58
N ASP A 583 17.36 -24.62 -16.89
CA ASP A 583 17.33 -25.76 -17.81
C ASP A 583 18.69 -26.09 -18.43
N SER A 584 19.68 -25.19 -18.31
CA SER A 584 21.05 -25.39 -18.80
C SER A 584 21.69 -26.67 -18.24
N GLU A 585 22.50 -27.33 -19.08
CA GLU A 585 23.32 -28.48 -18.69
C GLU A 585 24.57 -28.08 -17.89
N ILE A 586 24.92 -26.79 -17.92
CA ILE A 586 26.08 -26.24 -17.17
C ILE A 586 25.79 -26.23 -15.67
N ILE A 587 24.54 -25.95 -15.28
CA ILE A 587 24.15 -25.81 -13.88
C ILE A 587 23.66 -27.16 -13.36
N ASP A 588 24.47 -27.78 -12.49
CA ASP A 588 24.06 -28.96 -11.74
C ASP A 588 23.29 -28.56 -10.47
N PHE A 589 22.09 -29.11 -10.32
CA PHE A 589 21.23 -28.93 -9.14
C PHE A 589 21.16 -30.21 -8.27
N SER A 590 21.91 -31.27 -8.58
CA SER A 590 21.90 -32.54 -7.85
C SER A 590 22.03 -32.36 -6.33
N ASN A 591 22.96 -31.50 -5.90
CA ASN A 591 23.19 -31.15 -4.48
C ASN A 591 22.02 -30.42 -3.80
N PHE A 592 21.01 -29.94 -4.55
CA PHE A 592 19.78 -29.38 -3.98
C PHE A 592 18.74 -30.45 -3.65
N LYS A 593 18.84 -31.67 -4.20
CA LYS A 593 17.82 -32.71 -4.01
C LYS A 593 17.55 -33.03 -2.53
N PRO A 594 18.57 -33.22 -1.66
CA PRO A 594 18.30 -33.53 -0.25
C PRO A 594 17.51 -32.43 0.49
N LEU A 595 17.70 -31.16 0.11
CA LEU A 595 16.91 -30.03 0.63
C LEU A 595 15.47 -30.07 0.11
N LEU A 596 15.29 -30.32 -1.19
CA LEU A 596 13.97 -30.39 -1.82
C LEU A 596 13.15 -31.59 -1.31
N ASP A 597 13.79 -32.73 -1.08
CA ASP A 597 13.19 -33.93 -0.51
C ASP A 597 12.61 -33.62 0.88
N LYS A 598 13.42 -33.05 1.78
CA LYS A 598 12.97 -32.64 3.13
C LYS A 598 11.84 -31.61 3.07
N LEU A 599 11.94 -30.58 2.23
CA LEU A 599 10.88 -29.59 2.06
C LEU A 599 9.58 -30.22 1.55
N SER A 600 9.69 -31.18 0.63
CA SER A 600 8.55 -31.91 0.08
C SER A 600 7.88 -32.77 1.15
N ASP A 601 8.66 -33.50 1.95
CA ASP A 601 8.13 -34.40 2.98
C ASP A 601 7.41 -33.64 4.10
N ILE A 602 8.00 -32.55 4.59
CA ILE A 602 7.34 -31.70 5.59
C ILE A 602 6.11 -30.99 4.99
N SER A 603 6.15 -30.62 3.70
CA SER A 603 4.98 -30.03 3.02
C SER A 603 3.80 -31.01 2.92
N LYS A 604 4.07 -32.32 2.75
CA LYS A 604 3.06 -33.37 2.72
C LYS A 604 2.41 -33.56 4.09
N ASP A 605 3.22 -33.76 5.13
CA ASP A 605 2.75 -34.01 6.49
C ASP A 605 3.79 -33.60 7.53
N PHE A 606 3.71 -32.36 7.99
CA PHE A 606 4.63 -31.85 9.01
C PHE A 606 4.35 -32.41 10.41
N THR A 607 3.17 -32.98 10.67
CA THR A 607 2.78 -33.49 12.01
C THR A 607 3.57 -34.72 12.41
N LYS A 608 4.14 -35.45 11.45
CA LYS A 608 5.12 -36.52 11.70
C LYS A 608 6.42 -36.05 12.33
N TYR A 609 6.67 -34.74 12.29
CA TYR A 609 7.91 -34.12 12.77
C TYR A 609 7.67 -33.23 14.01
N THR A 610 6.44 -33.17 14.55
CA THR A 610 6.07 -32.32 15.71
C THR A 610 6.05 -33.05 17.04
#